data_AF-A0A2S9D692-F1
#
_entry.id   AF-A0A2S9D692-F1
#
_cell.length_a   1.000
_cell.length_b   1.000
_cell.length_c   1.000
_cell.angle_alpha   90.00
_cell.angle_beta   90.00
_cell.angle_gamma   90.00
#
_symmetry.space_group_name_H-M   'P 1'
#
loop_
_entity.id
_entity.type
_entity.pdbx_description
1 polymer ?
#
loop_
_entity_poly.entity_id
_entity_poly.type
_entity_poly.pdbx_seq_one_letter_code
_entity_poly.pdbx_strand_id
1 'polypeptide(L)'
;PPAPTTPPAVASAPVVPPVQAPTAQTYTFPDGHLSFTYPVGWSIRADQGPFDPPGTAEASRIVTVFDAAGAEVARVFNGNYADGTGGIVDRTILDRAVVPGVRDTAGNQVEFGFSVNYAMNYDYNSENGGMPTASGRSDSPPFYVMDVRLPSELQAGVSSSGINQVRVPNGIMSAYAVFDPAKQPAFATPEAAKAWMGSTQYAQLKSMLLSLSYK
;
A
#
# COMPACT_ATOMS: atom_id res chain seq x y z
N PRO A 1 5.05 -35.70 74.15
CA PRO A 1 4.25 -35.42 72.92
C PRO A 1 5.16 -35.35 71.68
N PRO A 2 4.90 -36.10 70.59
CA PRO A 2 5.68 -35.97 69.37
C PRO A 2 5.24 -34.72 68.58
N ALA A 3 6.19 -34.07 67.93
CA ALA A 3 5.98 -32.86 67.13
C ALA A 3 5.31 -33.19 65.78
N PRO A 4 4.46 -32.30 65.22
CA PRO A 4 3.81 -32.56 63.94
C PRO A 4 4.77 -32.35 62.78
N THR A 5 4.87 -33.35 61.89
CA THR A 5 5.59 -33.25 60.61
C THR A 5 4.70 -32.65 59.53
N THR A 6 5.08 -31.48 59.02
CA THR A 6 4.41 -30.80 57.90
C THR A 6 4.76 -31.48 56.57
N PRO A 7 3.80 -31.74 55.66
CA PRO A 7 4.09 -32.28 54.33
C PRO A 7 4.85 -31.26 53.46
N PRO A 8 5.71 -31.69 52.53
CA PRO A 8 6.40 -30.78 51.62
C PRO A 8 5.41 -30.15 50.63
N ALA A 9 5.53 -28.84 50.42
CA ALA A 9 4.75 -28.10 49.44
C ALA A 9 5.15 -28.54 48.01
N VAL A 10 4.17 -28.95 47.21
CA VAL A 10 4.36 -29.27 45.80
C VAL A 10 4.55 -27.96 45.04
N ALA A 11 5.76 -27.73 44.53
CA ALA A 11 6.05 -26.58 43.67
C ALA A 11 5.27 -26.71 42.36
N SER A 12 4.36 -25.77 42.08
CA SER A 12 3.68 -25.68 40.80
C SER A 12 4.65 -25.19 39.74
N ALA A 13 4.83 -25.95 38.66
CA ALA A 13 5.67 -25.53 37.54
C ALA A 13 5.09 -24.26 36.87
N PRO A 14 5.93 -23.34 36.37
CA PRO A 14 5.46 -22.17 35.65
C PRO A 14 4.66 -22.59 34.41
N VAL A 15 3.43 -22.11 34.29
CA VAL A 15 2.64 -22.25 33.07
C VAL A 15 3.25 -21.30 32.03
N VAL A 16 3.99 -21.86 31.07
CA VAL A 16 4.47 -21.10 29.91
C VAL A 16 3.25 -20.79 29.03
N PRO A 17 2.94 -19.51 28.74
CA PRO A 17 1.87 -19.16 27.82
C PRO A 17 2.12 -19.82 26.45
N PRO A 18 1.08 -20.31 25.76
CA PRO A 18 1.26 -20.89 24.43
C PRO A 18 1.88 -19.83 23.50
N VAL A 19 2.97 -20.20 22.82
CA VAL A 19 3.60 -19.36 21.80
C VAL A 19 2.59 -19.18 20.66
N GLN A 20 2.13 -17.95 20.46
CA GLN A 20 1.20 -17.63 19.38
C GLN A 20 1.89 -17.85 18.03
N ALA A 21 1.25 -18.63 17.15
CA ALA A 21 1.78 -18.86 15.81
C ALA A 21 1.88 -17.55 15.02
N PRO A 22 2.90 -17.39 14.14
CA PRO A 22 3.02 -16.21 13.30
C PRO A 22 1.76 -15.98 12.46
N THR A 23 1.26 -14.75 12.42
CA THR A 23 0.10 -14.37 11.62
C THR A 23 0.48 -13.73 10.28
N ALA A 24 1.76 -13.45 10.07
CA ALA A 24 2.32 -12.85 8.85
C ALA A 24 3.68 -13.47 8.48
N GLN A 25 4.06 -13.33 7.22
CA GLN A 25 5.34 -13.72 6.65
C GLN A 25 6.00 -12.50 5.98
N THR A 26 7.31 -12.52 5.81
CA THR A 26 8.06 -11.41 5.19
C THR A 26 8.60 -11.83 3.84
N TYR A 27 8.42 -10.95 2.85
CA TYR A 27 9.17 -10.99 1.60
C TYR A 27 10.23 -9.90 1.59
N THR A 28 11.44 -10.26 1.18
CA THR A 28 12.52 -9.31 0.90
C THR A 28 12.89 -9.43 -0.56
N PHE A 29 12.99 -8.29 -1.24
CA PHE A 29 13.42 -8.23 -2.63
C PHE A 29 14.85 -8.79 -2.78
N PRO A 30 15.23 -9.33 -3.95
CA PRO A 30 16.55 -9.95 -4.16
C PRO A 30 17.75 -9.04 -3.87
N ASP A 31 17.56 -7.72 -3.97
CA ASP A 31 18.58 -6.71 -3.65
C ASP A 31 18.75 -6.46 -2.14
N GLY A 32 17.88 -7.03 -1.30
CA GLY A 32 17.95 -6.93 0.16
C GLY A 32 17.44 -5.62 0.74
N HIS A 33 17.07 -4.64 -0.09
CA HIS A 33 16.74 -3.28 0.38
C HIS A 33 15.28 -3.15 0.78
N LEU A 34 14.36 -3.54 -0.11
CA LEU A 34 12.93 -3.45 0.13
C LEU A 34 12.39 -4.76 0.71
N SER A 35 11.54 -4.64 1.72
CA SER A 35 10.78 -5.76 2.27
C SER A 35 9.39 -5.34 2.71
N PHE A 36 8.46 -6.30 2.80
CA PHE A 36 7.14 -6.11 3.38
C PHE A 36 6.62 -7.42 3.99
N THR A 37 5.64 -7.31 4.87
CA THR A 37 4.96 -8.45 5.49
C THR A 37 3.58 -8.66 4.88
N TYR A 38 3.17 -9.92 4.68
CA TYR A 38 1.85 -10.29 4.19
C TYR A 38 1.25 -11.42 5.05
N PRO A 39 -0.09 -11.55 5.15
CA PRO A 39 -0.73 -12.55 5.99
C PRO A 39 -0.31 -14.00 5.67
N VAL A 40 -0.25 -14.85 6.71
CA VAL A 40 -0.15 -16.31 6.49
C VAL A 40 -1.40 -16.79 5.74
N GLY A 41 -1.19 -17.66 4.73
CA GLY A 41 -2.24 -18.17 3.86
C GLY A 41 -2.43 -17.37 2.57
N TRP A 42 -1.85 -16.17 2.48
CA TRP A 42 -1.69 -15.47 1.21
C TRP A 42 -0.46 -16.01 0.48
N SER A 43 -0.40 -15.75 -0.84
CA SER A 43 0.73 -16.15 -1.67
C SER A 43 1.27 -14.96 -2.47
N ILE A 44 2.50 -15.10 -2.95
CA ILE A 44 3.15 -14.07 -3.78
C ILE A 44 3.73 -14.70 -5.03
N ARG A 45 3.80 -13.91 -6.10
CA ARG A 45 4.57 -14.22 -7.31
C ARG A 45 5.47 -13.04 -7.61
N ALA A 46 6.78 -13.29 -7.68
CA ALA A 46 7.76 -12.29 -8.10
C ALA A 46 8.10 -12.50 -9.57
N ASP A 47 7.86 -11.47 -10.38
CA ASP A 47 8.14 -11.45 -11.82
C ASP A 47 9.21 -10.40 -12.13
N GLN A 48 9.84 -10.51 -13.30
CA GLN A 48 10.71 -9.47 -13.83
C GLN A 48 9.89 -8.18 -14.02
N GLY A 49 10.30 -7.10 -13.34
CA GLY A 49 9.67 -5.78 -13.49
C GLY A 49 10.13 -5.06 -14.75
N PRO A 50 9.43 -3.97 -15.16
CA PRO A 50 9.92 -3.08 -16.20
C PRO A 50 11.25 -2.42 -15.78
N PHE A 51 12.08 -2.08 -16.76
CA PHE A 51 13.41 -1.50 -16.54
C PHE A 51 13.82 -0.58 -17.70
N ASP A 52 14.48 0.53 -17.38
CA ASP A 52 15.11 1.45 -18.35
C ASP A 52 16.25 2.22 -17.63
N PRO A 53 17.51 2.22 -18.10
CA PRO A 53 18.03 1.75 -19.39
C PRO A 53 18.21 0.22 -19.50
N PRO A 54 18.42 -0.30 -20.72
CA PRO A 54 18.86 -1.68 -20.93
C PRO A 54 20.05 -2.07 -20.03
N GLY A 55 20.03 -3.29 -19.51
CA GLY A 55 21.06 -3.81 -18.59
C GLY A 55 20.73 -3.67 -17.10
N THR A 56 19.57 -3.09 -16.74
CA THR A 56 19.13 -2.91 -15.34
C THR A 56 18.01 -3.86 -14.89
N ALA A 57 17.70 -4.87 -15.72
CA ALA A 57 16.62 -5.82 -15.48
C ALA A 57 16.77 -6.57 -14.14
N GLU A 58 17.99 -6.96 -13.79
CA GLU A 58 18.24 -7.75 -12.57
C GLU A 58 17.82 -7.04 -11.28
N ALA A 59 17.88 -5.71 -11.26
CA ALA A 59 17.49 -4.88 -10.13
C ALA A 59 15.98 -4.56 -10.09
N SER A 60 15.20 -4.98 -11.09
CA SER A 60 13.79 -4.60 -11.22
C SER A 60 12.86 -5.79 -11.02
N ARG A 61 11.99 -5.73 -10.02
CA ARG A 61 11.02 -6.79 -9.70
C ARG A 61 9.65 -6.20 -9.44
N ILE A 62 8.64 -6.92 -9.89
CA ILE A 62 7.26 -6.69 -9.47
C ILE A 62 6.77 -7.93 -8.72
N VAL A 63 6.22 -7.71 -7.54
CA VAL A 63 5.65 -8.75 -6.68
C VAL A 63 4.15 -8.59 -6.70
N THR A 64 3.48 -9.61 -7.23
CA THR A 64 2.02 -9.73 -7.18
C THR A 64 1.63 -10.51 -5.94
N VAL A 65 0.71 -9.97 -5.15
CA VAL A 65 0.23 -10.58 -3.91
C VAL A 65 -1.19 -11.08 -4.12
N PHE A 66 -1.42 -12.34 -3.75
CA PHE A 66 -2.72 -13.00 -3.85
C PHE A 66 -3.25 -13.33 -2.45
N ASP A 67 -4.54 -13.08 -2.23
CA ASP A 67 -5.20 -13.50 -1.00
C ASP A 67 -5.37 -15.02 -0.90
N ALA A 68 -5.95 -15.50 0.20
CA ALA A 68 -6.16 -16.91 0.44
C ALA A 68 -7.13 -17.57 -0.56
N ALA A 69 -7.95 -16.80 -1.27
CA ALA A 69 -8.83 -17.29 -2.33
C ALA A 69 -8.12 -17.31 -3.70
N GLY A 70 -6.88 -16.83 -3.78
CA GLY A 70 -6.11 -16.72 -5.02
C GLY A 70 -6.43 -15.47 -5.83
N ALA A 71 -7.20 -14.51 -5.29
CA ALA A 71 -7.44 -13.24 -5.96
C ALA A 71 -6.23 -12.33 -5.82
N GLU A 72 -5.84 -11.65 -6.90
CA GLU A 72 -4.81 -10.62 -6.84
C GLU A 72 -5.33 -9.41 -6.05
N VAL A 73 -4.61 -9.03 -4.99
CA VAL A 73 -5.06 -7.97 -4.08
C VAL A 73 -4.05 -6.84 -3.91
N ALA A 74 -2.80 -7.03 -4.31
CA ALA A 74 -1.80 -5.95 -4.30
C ALA A 74 -0.64 -6.21 -5.25
N ARG A 75 0.05 -5.13 -5.60
CA ARG A 75 1.34 -5.16 -6.30
C ARG A 75 2.35 -4.29 -5.57
N VAL A 76 3.59 -4.77 -5.52
CA VAL A 76 4.75 -4.01 -5.02
C VAL A 76 5.84 -4.06 -6.09
N PHE A 77 6.31 -2.91 -6.52
CA PHE A 77 7.40 -2.78 -7.48
C PHE A 77 8.62 -2.12 -6.81
N ASN A 78 9.80 -2.59 -7.20
CA ASN A 78 11.09 -2.01 -6.85
C ASN A 78 12.00 -2.16 -8.07
N GLY A 79 12.49 -1.06 -8.65
CA GLY A 79 13.33 -1.13 -9.84
C GLY A 79 13.61 0.19 -10.53
N ASN A 80 14.27 0.11 -11.68
CA ASN A 80 14.75 1.26 -12.45
C ASN A 80 13.79 1.65 -13.57
N TYR A 81 12.51 1.82 -13.26
CA TYR A 81 11.53 2.29 -14.24
C TYR A 81 10.49 3.19 -13.58
N ALA A 82 10.18 4.31 -14.24
CA ALA A 82 9.16 5.25 -13.83
C ALA A 82 8.38 5.71 -15.07
N ASP A 83 7.08 5.40 -15.10
CA ASP A 83 6.11 5.88 -16.09
C ASP A 83 4.88 6.49 -15.41
N GLY A 84 5.12 7.54 -14.63
CA GLY A 84 4.05 8.27 -13.96
C GLY A 84 3.43 9.35 -14.84
N THR A 85 2.14 9.24 -15.17
CA THR A 85 1.36 10.39 -15.66
C THR A 85 0.29 10.76 -14.64
N GLY A 86 0.36 11.98 -14.13
CA GLY A 86 -0.66 12.54 -13.26
C GLY A 86 -1.72 13.32 -14.06
N GLY A 87 -2.91 13.45 -13.49
CA GLY A 87 -3.96 14.38 -13.92
C GLY A 87 -4.51 15.15 -12.73
N ILE A 88 -5.34 16.16 -12.96
CA ILE A 88 -6.06 16.85 -11.88
C ILE A 88 -7.26 16.01 -11.45
N VAL A 89 -7.39 15.82 -10.14
CA VAL A 89 -8.50 15.13 -9.50
C VAL A 89 -9.04 15.97 -8.36
N ASP A 90 -10.32 15.82 -8.05
CA ASP A 90 -10.86 16.21 -6.75
C ASP A 90 -10.83 14.98 -5.83
N ARG A 91 -10.00 15.03 -4.77
CA ARG A 91 -9.74 13.90 -3.90
C ARG A 91 -10.44 14.05 -2.56
N THR A 92 -11.11 12.98 -2.13
CA THR A 92 -11.49 12.79 -0.71
C THR A 92 -10.64 11.68 -0.10
N ILE A 93 -9.91 12.00 0.97
CA ILE A 93 -9.10 11.03 1.71
C ILE A 93 -10.01 10.31 2.71
N LEU A 94 -10.03 8.98 2.64
CA LEU A 94 -10.80 8.11 3.52
C LEU A 94 -9.95 7.64 4.70
N ASP A 95 -8.66 7.39 4.47
CA ASP A 95 -7.68 7.06 5.50
C ASP A 95 -6.27 7.45 5.06
N ARG A 96 -5.38 7.70 6.02
CA ARG A 96 -3.96 7.94 5.79
C ARG A 96 -3.12 7.58 7.02
N ALA A 97 -1.88 7.16 6.79
CA ALA A 97 -0.91 6.93 7.85
C ALA A 97 0.52 6.98 7.31
N VAL A 98 1.48 7.40 8.13
CA VAL A 98 2.90 7.36 7.78
C VAL A 98 3.36 5.90 7.64
N VAL A 99 4.14 5.60 6.59
CA VAL A 99 4.85 4.34 6.44
C VAL A 99 6.22 4.49 7.11
N PRO A 100 6.43 3.94 8.31
CA PRO A 100 7.60 4.29 9.13
C PRO A 100 8.92 3.76 8.56
N GLY A 101 8.87 2.67 7.80
CA GLY A 101 10.06 1.98 7.30
C GLY A 101 10.59 2.51 5.96
N VAL A 102 9.94 3.49 5.34
CA VAL A 102 10.35 4.02 4.03
C VAL A 102 10.48 5.54 4.07
N ARG A 103 11.53 6.03 3.41
CA ARG A 103 11.71 7.44 3.06
C ARG A 103 12.07 7.54 1.60
N ASP A 104 11.75 8.67 0.98
CA ASP A 104 12.30 8.95 -0.35
C ASP A 104 13.79 9.27 -0.27
N THR A 105 14.44 9.42 -1.43
CA THR A 105 15.87 9.77 -1.51
C THR A 105 16.22 11.13 -0.89
N ALA A 106 15.24 12.02 -0.69
CA ALA A 106 15.44 13.30 -0.01
C ALA A 106 15.19 13.21 1.52
N GLY A 107 14.84 12.04 2.03
CA GLY A 107 14.54 11.80 3.45
C GLY A 107 13.10 12.18 3.85
N ASN A 108 12.25 12.56 2.90
CA ASN A 108 10.85 12.87 3.14
C ASN A 108 10.09 11.64 3.60
N GLN A 109 9.05 11.88 4.40
CA GLN A 109 8.14 10.82 4.80
C GLN A 109 7.35 10.33 3.59
N VAL A 110 6.96 9.06 3.66
CA VAL A 110 6.08 8.39 2.71
C VAL A 110 4.83 7.97 3.48
N GLU A 111 3.67 8.04 2.83
CA GLU A 111 2.38 7.76 3.46
C GLU A 111 1.61 6.70 2.70
N PHE A 112 0.95 5.86 3.48
CA PHE A 112 -0.19 5.07 3.05
C PHE A 112 -1.41 6.00 2.91
N GLY A 113 -2.19 5.82 1.85
CA GLY A 113 -3.47 6.50 1.66
C GLY A 113 -4.54 5.56 1.14
N PHE A 114 -5.78 5.76 1.59
CA PHE A 114 -6.98 5.25 0.92
C PHE A 114 -7.87 6.44 0.56
N SER A 115 -8.23 6.58 -0.71
CA SER A 115 -8.92 7.76 -1.21
C SER A 115 -9.91 7.43 -2.33
N VAL A 116 -10.89 8.31 -2.47
CA VAL A 116 -11.76 8.40 -3.64
C VAL A 116 -11.36 9.63 -4.46
N ASN A 117 -11.14 9.42 -5.74
CA ASN A 117 -10.74 10.46 -6.68
C ASN A 117 -11.84 10.64 -7.73
N TYR A 118 -12.23 11.88 -7.94
CA TYR A 118 -13.11 12.29 -9.03
C TYR A 118 -12.24 12.90 -10.13
N ALA A 119 -12.36 12.38 -11.34
CA ALA A 119 -11.74 13.01 -12.50
C ALA A 119 -12.33 14.41 -12.71
N MET A 120 -11.52 15.32 -13.25
CA MET A 120 -11.95 16.69 -13.54
C MET A 120 -12.18 16.86 -15.04
N ASN A 121 -13.20 17.64 -15.39
CA ASN A 121 -13.32 18.22 -16.72
C ASN A 121 -12.28 19.32 -16.90
N TYR A 122 -11.83 19.51 -18.14
CA TYR A 122 -10.90 20.56 -18.51
C TYR A 122 -11.54 21.50 -19.51
N ASP A 123 -11.42 22.79 -19.24
CA ASP A 123 -11.66 23.83 -20.23
C ASP A 123 -10.33 24.18 -20.91
N TYR A 124 -10.34 24.15 -22.24
CA TYR A 124 -9.21 24.50 -23.10
C TYR A 124 -9.49 25.86 -23.75
N ASN A 125 -9.61 26.89 -22.91
CA ASN A 125 -9.80 28.26 -23.40
C ASN A 125 -8.47 28.82 -23.95
N SER A 126 -8.55 29.44 -25.14
CA SER A 126 -7.42 30.11 -25.80
C SER A 126 -6.91 31.32 -25.00
N GLU A 127 -7.70 31.90 -24.11
CA GLU A 127 -7.31 33.02 -23.24
C GLU A 127 -6.21 32.64 -22.23
N ASN A 128 -6.11 31.35 -21.87
CA ASN A 128 -5.00 30.80 -21.06
C ASN A 128 -3.88 30.20 -21.94
N GLY A 129 -3.75 30.67 -23.18
CA GLY A 129 -2.77 30.13 -24.13
C GLY A 129 -3.03 28.68 -24.54
N GLY A 130 -4.27 28.20 -24.41
CA GLY A 130 -4.67 26.82 -24.70
C GLY A 130 -4.32 25.81 -23.59
N MET A 131 -3.81 26.27 -22.45
CA MET A 131 -3.52 25.39 -21.31
C MET A 131 -4.83 24.96 -20.61
N PRO A 132 -5.03 23.65 -20.37
CA PRO A 132 -6.24 23.16 -19.73
C PRO A 132 -6.37 23.70 -18.31
N THR A 133 -7.58 24.17 -17.98
CA THR A 133 -7.96 24.56 -16.61
C THR A 133 -9.06 23.64 -16.12
N ALA A 134 -8.95 23.11 -14.90
CA ALA A 134 -9.97 22.25 -14.33
C ALA A 134 -11.28 23.05 -14.14
N SER A 135 -12.38 22.58 -14.73
CA SER A 135 -13.67 23.30 -14.77
C SER A 135 -14.77 22.68 -13.90
N GLY A 136 -14.46 21.56 -13.23
CA GLY A 136 -15.37 20.85 -12.33
C GLY A 136 -15.13 19.35 -12.37
N ARG A 137 -15.85 18.57 -11.54
CA ARG A 137 -15.82 17.11 -11.62
C ARG A 137 -16.41 16.66 -12.96
N SER A 138 -15.82 15.63 -13.56
CA SER A 138 -16.43 14.95 -14.70
C SER A 138 -17.60 14.08 -14.25
N ASP A 139 -18.46 13.71 -15.20
CA ASP A 139 -19.55 12.74 -14.96
C ASP A 139 -19.04 11.29 -14.92
N SER A 140 -17.73 11.08 -15.05
CA SER A 140 -17.13 9.75 -14.94
C SER A 140 -17.27 9.22 -13.51
N PRO A 141 -17.50 7.91 -13.33
CA PRO A 141 -17.49 7.30 -12.01
C PRO A 141 -16.17 7.62 -11.28
N PRO A 142 -16.20 7.83 -9.96
CA PRO A 142 -14.98 8.01 -9.21
C PRO A 142 -14.17 6.72 -9.22
N PHE A 143 -12.85 6.86 -9.02
CA PHE A 143 -11.96 5.73 -8.84
C PHE A 143 -11.35 5.76 -7.44
N TYR A 144 -11.05 4.57 -6.93
CA TYR A 144 -10.55 4.37 -5.58
C TYR A 144 -9.09 3.96 -5.64
N VAL A 145 -8.29 4.54 -4.75
CA VAL A 145 -6.87 4.25 -4.70
C VAL A 145 -6.47 3.97 -3.27
N MET A 146 -5.80 2.84 -3.07
CA MET A 146 -5.19 2.43 -1.80
C MET A 146 -3.72 2.10 -2.07
N ASP A 147 -2.81 2.99 -1.67
CA ASP A 147 -1.40 2.88 -2.04
C ASP A 147 -0.46 3.62 -1.09
N VAL A 148 0.82 3.63 -1.46
CA VAL A 148 1.91 4.26 -0.73
C VAL A 148 2.59 5.30 -1.64
N ARG A 149 2.56 6.56 -1.22
CA ARG A 149 2.99 7.71 -2.02
C ARG A 149 3.56 8.84 -1.17
N LEU A 150 4.08 9.88 -1.82
CA LEU A 150 4.51 11.09 -1.13
C LEU A 150 3.31 11.87 -0.55
N PRO A 151 3.44 12.51 0.63
CA PRO A 151 2.38 13.34 1.19
C PRO A 151 1.90 14.45 0.24
N SER A 152 2.79 15.01 -0.57
CA SER A 152 2.46 16.02 -1.60
C SER A 152 1.50 15.50 -2.68
N GLU A 153 1.44 14.18 -2.89
CA GLU A 153 0.53 13.50 -3.83
C GLU A 153 -0.76 12.99 -3.16
N LEU A 154 -0.89 13.17 -1.84
CA LEU A 154 -2.03 12.75 -1.03
C LEU A 154 -2.70 13.95 -0.35
N GLN A 155 -3.08 14.93 -1.17
CA GLN A 155 -3.79 16.14 -0.73
C GLN A 155 -5.29 16.01 -1.00
N ALA A 156 -6.12 16.43 -0.04
CA ALA A 156 -7.57 16.48 -0.23
C ALA A 156 -7.95 17.69 -1.10
N GLY A 157 -9.08 17.60 -1.79
CA GLY A 157 -9.56 18.59 -2.74
C GLY A 157 -8.90 18.50 -4.11
N VAL A 158 -9.07 19.57 -4.89
CA VAL A 158 -8.57 19.65 -6.27
C VAL A 158 -7.05 19.77 -6.28
N SER A 159 -6.38 18.70 -6.72
CA SER A 159 -4.92 18.59 -6.76
C SER A 159 -4.47 17.59 -7.83
N SER A 160 -3.16 17.45 -8.01
CA SER A 160 -2.62 16.38 -8.85
C SER A 160 -2.99 15.01 -8.28
N SER A 161 -3.28 14.05 -9.16
CA SER A 161 -3.46 12.63 -8.84
C SER A 161 -2.18 12.00 -8.26
N GLY A 162 -1.03 12.65 -8.52
CA GLY A 162 0.29 12.09 -8.29
C GLY A 162 0.65 11.03 -9.32
N ILE A 163 1.87 10.53 -9.21
CA ILE A 163 2.38 9.43 -10.03
C ILE A 163 2.44 8.09 -9.27
N ASN A 164 2.18 8.08 -7.95
CA ASN A 164 2.21 6.87 -7.12
C ASN A 164 3.55 6.12 -7.22
N GLN A 165 4.63 6.88 -7.25
CA GLN A 165 6.00 6.38 -7.34
C GLN A 165 6.86 7.12 -6.34
N VAL A 166 7.59 6.37 -5.52
CA VAL A 166 8.51 6.89 -4.51
C VAL A 166 9.93 6.62 -5.00
N ARG A 167 10.74 7.67 -5.13
CA ARG A 167 12.14 7.51 -5.47
C ARG A 167 12.90 6.97 -4.26
N VAL A 168 13.56 5.84 -4.45
CA VAL A 168 14.38 5.14 -3.45
C VAL A 168 15.82 4.99 -3.99
N PRO A 169 16.83 4.73 -3.14
CA PRO A 169 18.24 4.70 -3.56
C PRO A 169 18.56 3.84 -4.80
N ASN A 170 17.89 2.70 -4.96
CA ASN A 170 18.07 1.75 -6.07
C ASN A 170 17.09 1.98 -7.25
N GLY A 171 16.32 3.07 -7.24
CA GLY A 171 15.37 3.40 -8.31
C GLY A 171 14.03 3.92 -7.79
N ILE A 172 12.97 3.19 -8.10
CA ILE A 172 11.57 3.55 -7.88
C ILE A 172 10.87 2.42 -7.15
N MET A 173 10.12 2.80 -6.11
CA MET A 173 9.20 1.93 -5.40
C MET A 173 7.76 2.37 -5.72
N SER A 174 6.87 1.40 -5.95
CA SER A 174 5.42 1.62 -5.86
C SER A 174 4.77 0.46 -5.12
N ALA A 175 3.72 0.73 -4.35
CA ALA A 175 2.99 -0.31 -3.63
C ALA A 175 1.53 0.08 -3.52
N TYR A 176 0.64 -0.75 -4.05
CA TYR A 176 -0.79 -0.45 -4.13
C TYR A 176 -1.65 -1.70 -4.05
N ALA A 177 -2.85 -1.54 -3.49
CA ALA A 177 -3.88 -2.56 -3.57
C ALA A 177 -4.49 -2.59 -4.97
N VAL A 178 -4.86 -3.79 -5.41
CA VAL A 178 -5.53 -4.01 -6.69
C VAL A 178 -7.01 -4.25 -6.41
N PHE A 179 -7.85 -3.40 -7.00
CA PHE A 179 -9.29 -3.63 -7.06
C PHE A 179 -9.64 -4.31 -8.38
N ASP A 180 -10.65 -5.17 -8.36
CA ASP A 180 -11.09 -5.95 -9.51
C ASP A 180 -11.40 -5.02 -10.72
N PRO A 181 -10.62 -5.09 -11.82
CA PRO A 181 -10.81 -4.21 -12.97
C PRO A 181 -12.13 -4.48 -13.71
N ALA A 182 -12.74 -5.67 -13.54
CA ALA A 182 -14.06 -5.96 -14.08
C ALA A 182 -15.19 -5.31 -13.27
N LYS A 183 -14.87 -4.78 -12.07
CA LYS A 183 -15.81 -4.09 -11.17
C LYS A 183 -15.40 -2.63 -11.00
N GLN A 184 -15.44 -1.86 -12.08
CA GLN A 184 -15.22 -0.42 -12.01
C GLN A 184 -16.55 0.34 -12.02
N PRO A 185 -16.83 1.22 -11.04
CA PRO A 185 -15.96 1.57 -9.90
C PRO A 185 -15.87 0.44 -8.85
N ALA A 186 -14.71 0.31 -8.20
CA ALA A 186 -14.43 -0.72 -7.19
C ALA A 186 -15.47 -0.79 -6.06
N PHE A 187 -16.06 0.36 -5.74
CA PHE A 187 -17.16 0.50 -4.80
C PHE A 187 -18.26 1.33 -5.44
N ALA A 188 -19.52 0.92 -5.23
CA ALA A 188 -20.68 1.63 -5.75
C ALA A 188 -20.79 3.07 -5.23
N THR A 189 -20.37 3.32 -3.98
CA THR A 189 -20.39 4.64 -3.35
C THR A 189 -19.19 4.85 -2.41
N PRO A 190 -18.83 6.11 -2.08
CA PRO A 190 -17.83 6.40 -1.06
C PRO A 190 -18.18 5.80 0.32
N GLU A 191 -19.46 5.70 0.66
CA GLU A 191 -19.93 5.07 1.91
C GLU A 191 -19.67 3.57 1.90
N ALA A 192 -19.83 2.89 0.75
CA ALA A 192 -19.48 1.48 0.61
C ALA A 192 -17.97 1.26 0.77
N ALA A 193 -17.14 2.17 0.23
CA ALA A 193 -15.70 2.14 0.45
C ALA A 193 -15.34 2.34 1.93
N LYS A 194 -15.99 3.28 2.63
CA LYS A 194 -15.84 3.46 4.08
C LYS A 194 -16.27 2.23 4.87
N ALA A 195 -17.37 1.59 4.49
CA ALA A 195 -17.83 0.36 5.12
C ALA A 195 -16.82 -0.79 4.92
N TRP A 196 -16.22 -0.90 3.73
CA TRP A 196 -15.18 -1.88 3.45
C TRP A 196 -13.93 -1.70 4.32
N MET A 197 -13.65 -0.50 4.83
CA MET A 197 -12.57 -0.27 5.80
C MET A 197 -12.77 -1.05 7.12
N GLY A 198 -13.99 -1.50 7.42
CA GLY A 198 -14.28 -2.39 8.54
C GLY A 198 -13.97 -3.87 8.27
N SER A 199 -13.52 -4.23 7.07
CA SER A 199 -13.27 -5.62 6.69
C SER A 199 -11.88 -6.11 7.10
N THR A 200 -11.76 -7.42 7.25
CA THR A 200 -10.47 -8.10 7.46
C THR A 200 -9.49 -7.84 6.31
N GLN A 201 -9.98 -7.84 5.05
CA GLN A 201 -9.14 -7.64 3.87
C GLN A 201 -8.51 -6.25 3.87
N TYR A 202 -9.29 -5.21 4.22
CA TYR A 202 -8.75 -3.86 4.37
C TYR A 202 -7.67 -3.79 5.44
N ALA A 203 -7.92 -4.35 6.63
CA ALA A 203 -6.96 -4.35 7.72
C ALA A 203 -5.65 -5.06 7.33
N GLN A 204 -5.74 -6.18 6.61
CA GLN A 204 -4.59 -6.92 6.10
C GLN A 204 -3.80 -6.14 5.05
N LEU A 205 -4.46 -5.52 4.08
CA LEU A 205 -3.82 -4.68 3.06
C LEU A 205 -3.15 -3.46 3.68
N LYS A 206 -3.84 -2.76 4.60
CA LYS A 206 -3.28 -1.61 5.31
C LYS A 206 -2.04 -2.02 6.11
N SER A 207 -2.12 -3.13 6.84
CA SER A 207 -0.97 -3.66 7.60
C SER A 207 0.21 -4.01 6.68
N MET A 208 -0.06 -4.62 5.53
CA MET A 208 0.98 -4.96 4.54
C MET A 208 1.68 -3.70 4.02
N LEU A 209 0.93 -2.69 3.59
CA LEU A 209 1.49 -1.43 3.06
C LEU A 209 2.25 -0.63 4.14
N LEU A 210 1.75 -0.60 5.38
CA LEU A 210 2.45 0.03 6.50
C LEU A 210 3.71 -0.73 6.94
N SER A 211 3.85 -2.01 6.58
CA SER A 211 5.00 -2.83 6.91
C SER A 211 6.18 -2.69 5.94
N LEU A 212 6.03 -1.90 4.87
CA LEU A 212 7.12 -1.62 3.94
C LEU A 212 8.33 -1.07 4.70
N SER A 213 9.48 -1.65 4.44
CA SER A 213 10.76 -1.24 5.00
C SER A 213 11.81 -1.21 3.91
N TYR A 214 12.49 -0.08 3.80
CA TYR A 214 13.65 0.12 2.94
C TYR A 214 14.90 0.32 3.80
N LYS A 215 15.98 -0.39 3.52
CA LYS A 215 17.24 -0.36 4.30
C LYS A 215 18.44 -0.04 3.43
#